data_AF-A0A9K3MYH4-F1
#
_entry.id   AF-A0A9K3MYH4-F1
#
_cell.length_a   1.000
_cell.length_b   1.000
_cell.length_c   1.000
_cell.angle_alpha   90.00
_cell.angle_beta   90.00
_cell.angle_gamma   90.00
#
_symmetry.space_group_name_H-M   'P 1'
#
loop_
_entity.id
_entity.type
_entity.pdbx_description
1 polymer ?
#
loop_
_entity_poly.entity_id
_entity_poly.type
_entity_poly.pdbx_seq_one_letter_code
_entity_poly.pdbx_strand_id
1 'polypeptide(L)' 'MWKLPMFRCTDSAQVLKELGECKKEYPQAWIRIIGFDNVRQVQCISFIASKPDGY' A
#
# COMPACT_ATOMS: atom_id res chain seq x y z
N MET A 1 -4.59 6.56 -5.66
CA MET A 1 -4.11 6.46 -4.26
C MET A 1 -5.21 5.78 -3.47
N TRP A 2 -4.92 4.71 -2.74
CA TRP A 2 -5.92 4.01 -1.94
C TRP A 2 -6.08 4.73 -0.60
N LYS A 3 -7.31 5.18 -0.29
CA LYS A 3 -7.64 6.01 0.88
C LYS A 3 -6.62 7.16 1.07
N LEU A 4 -6.05 7.29 2.26
CA LEU A 4 -5.07 8.29 2.67
C LEU A 4 -3.87 7.61 3.35
N PRO A 5 -2.72 8.30 3.52
CA PRO A 5 -1.60 7.76 4.28
C PRO A 5 -2.02 7.34 5.68
N MET A 6 -1.61 6.14 6.10
CA MET A 6 -1.94 5.57 7.40
C MET A 6 -1.05 6.18 8.50
N PHE A 7 -1.26 7.46 8.81
CA PHE A 7 -0.49 8.17 9.83
C PHE A 7 -0.63 7.48 11.19
N ARG A 8 0.51 7.31 11.89
CA ARG A 8 0.60 6.65 13.21
C ARG A 8 0.14 5.19 13.24
N CYS A 9 0.03 4.51 12.09
CA CYS A 9 -0.18 3.08 12.07
C CYS A 9 1.04 2.36 12.68
N THR A 10 0.82 1.59 13.74
CA THR A 10 1.86 0.83 14.45
C THR A 10 1.70 -0.68 14.30
N ASP A 11 0.60 -1.13 13.70
CA ASP A 11 0.28 -2.54 13.48
C ASP A 11 0.30 -2.86 11.98
N SER A 12 1.25 -3.71 11.58
CA SER A 12 1.38 -4.16 10.19
C SER A 12 0.15 -4.89 9.67
N ALA A 13 -0.65 -5.54 10.53
CA ALA A 13 -1.85 -6.24 10.11
C ALA A 13 -2.89 -5.29 9.51
N GLN A 14 -2.93 -4.03 9.96
CA GLN A 14 -3.83 -3.02 9.39
C GLN A 14 -3.46 -2.69 7.94
N VAL A 15 -2.16 -2.59 7.64
CA VAL A 15 -1.68 -2.34 6.26
C VAL A 15 -2.04 -3.51 5.35
N LEU A 16 -1.88 -4.75 5.82
CA LEU A 16 -2.25 -5.95 5.06
C LEU A 16 -3.76 -6.07 4.85
N LYS A 17 -4.56 -5.66 5.84
CA LYS A 17 -6.02 -5.60 5.71
C LYS A 17 -6.44 -4.63 4.59
N GLU A 18 -5.88 -3.43 4.58
CA GLU A 18 -6.13 -2.42 3.54
C GLU A 18 -5.66 -2.89 2.15
N LEU A 19 -4.54 -3.60 2.07
CA LEU A 19 -4.09 -4.25 0.84
C LEU A 19 -5.12 -5.27 0.33
N GLY A 20 -5.69 -6.08 1.24
CA GLY A 20 -6.74 -7.05 0.91
C GLY A 20 -8.03 -6.38 0.43
N GLU A 21 -8.46 -5.30 1.08
CA GLU A 21 -9.62 -4.49 0.65
C GLU A 21 -9.39 -3.89 -0.75
N CYS A 22 -8.22 -3.29 -0.97
CA CYS A 22 -7.84 -2.71 -2.26
C CYS A 22 -7.78 -3.76 -3.38
N LYS A 23 -7.22 -4.94 -3.11
CA LYS A 23 -7.18 -6.06 -4.06
C LYS A 23 -8.59 -6.59 -4.37
N LYS A 24 -9.48 -6.64 -3.38
CA LYS A 24 -10.87 -7.09 -3.59
C LYS A 24 -11.65 -6.11 -4.46
N GLU A 25 -11.46 -4.81 -4.27
CA GLU A 25 -12.12 -3.77 -5.05
C GLU A 25 -11.54 -3.64 -6.47
N TYR A 26 -10.22 -3.83 -6.60
CA TYR A 26 -9.50 -3.73 -7.87
C TYR A 26 -8.67 -5.00 -8.16
N PRO A 27 -9.31 -6.13 -8.51
CA PRO A 27 -8.64 -7.44 -8.63
C PRO A 27 -7.62 -7.53 -9.76
N GLN A 28 -7.76 -6.70 -10.80
CA GLN A 28 -6.87 -6.68 -11.97
C GLN A 28 -5.88 -5.51 -11.95
N ALA A 29 -5.71 -4.84 -10.81
CA ALA A 29 -4.79 -3.72 -10.67
C ALA A 29 -3.43 -4.17 -10.12
N TRP A 30 -2.38 -3.46 -10.53
CA TRP A 30 -1.09 -3.49 -9.85
C TRP A 30 -1.19 -2.66 -8.57
N ILE A 31 -0.81 -3.26 -7.44
CA ILE A 31 -0.85 -2.59 -6.15
C ILE A 31 0.57 -2.55 -5.58
N ARG A 32 1.01 -1.34 -5.20
CA ARG A 32 2.29 -1.13 -4.53
C ARG A 32 2.09 -0.47 -3.17
N ILE A 33 2.97 -0.82 -2.23
CA ILE A 33 3.04 -0.17 -0.92
C ILE A 33 4.18 0.85 -0.97
N ILE A 34 3.92 2.05 -0.45
CA ILE A 34 4.91 3.12 -0.33
C ILE A 34 4.99 3.61 1.11
N GLY A 35 6.18 4.06 1.51
CA GLY A 35 6.45 4.62 2.83
C GLY A 35 7.06 6.02 2.71
N PHE A 36 6.55 6.97 3.50
CA PHE A 36 7.01 8.36 3.51
C PHE A 36 7.84 8.63 4.77
N ASP A 37 8.94 9.36 4.59
CA ASP A 37 9.70 9.99 5.67
C ASP A 37 9.34 11.48 5.71
N ASN A 38 8.72 11.90 6.81
CA ASN A 38 8.24 13.27 6.96
C ASN A 38 9.36 14.28 7.27
N VAL A 39 10.49 13.83 7.83
CA VAL A 39 11.63 14.71 8.13
C VAL A 39 12.38 15.04 6.85
N ARG A 40 12.62 14.02 6.02
CA ARG A 40 13.32 14.17 4.74
C ARG A 40 12.40 14.61 3.59
N GLN A 41 11.08 14.56 3.79
CA GLN A 41 10.05 14.85 2.79
C GLN A 41 10.19 14.03 1.50
N VAL A 42 10.51 12.74 1.63
CA VAL A 42 10.68 11.82 0.50
C VAL A 42 9.95 10.50 0.71
N GLN A 43 9.70 9.77 -0.39
CA GLN A 43 9.30 8.37 -0.33
C GLN A 43 10.54 7.52 -0.12
N CYS A 44 10.63 6.83 1.02
CA CYS A 44 11.77 5.98 1.37
C CYS A 44 11.58 4.52 0.97
N ILE A 45 10.33 4.08 0.76
CA ILE A 45 9.98 2.70 0.43
C ILE A 45 9.01 2.69 -0.75
N SER A 46 9.20 1.77 -1.69
CA SER A 46 8.28 1.49 -2.78
C SER A 46 8.51 0.07 -3.30
N PHE A 47 7.52 -0.80 -3.17
CA PHE A 47 7.57 -2.17 -3.72
C PHE A 47 6.19 -2.65 -4.15
N ILE A 48 6.15 -3.53 -5.16
CA ILE A 48 4.91 -4.18 -5.63
C ILE A 48 4.46 -5.19 -4.57
N ALA A 49 3.21 -5.06 -4.13
CA ALA A 49 2.58 -5.93 -3.14
C ALA A 49 1.55 -6.89 -3.75
N SER A 50 0.92 -6.52 -4.87
CA SER A 50 0.03 -7.40 -5.64
C SER A 50 0.16 -7.13 -7.13
N LYS A 51 0.05 -8.19 -7.93
CA LYS A 51 -0.04 -8.15 -9.38
C LYS A 51 -1.42 -8.64 -9.84
N PRO A 52 -1.88 -8.26 -11.04
CA PRO A 52 -3.04 -8.87 -11.67
C PRO A 52 -2.75 -10.32 -12.05
N ASP A 53 -3.81 -11.12 -12.17
CA ASP A 53 -3.67 -12.50 -12.65
C ASP A 53 -3.19 -12.50 -14.11
N GLY A 54 -2.18 -13.32 -14.43
CA GLY A 54 -1.61 -13.40 -15.78
C GLY A 54 -0.43 -12.46 -16.06
N TYR A 55 0.10 -11.77 -15.04
CA TYR A 55 1.39 -11.06 -15.05
C TYR A 55 2.40 -11.66 -14.06
#